data_AF-A0A419K574-F1
#
_entry.id   AF-A0A419K574-F1
#
_cell.length_a   1.000
_cell.length_b   1.000
_cell.length_c   1.000
_cell.angle_alpha   90.00
_cell.angle_beta   90.00
_cell.angle_gamma   90.00
#
_symmetry.space_group_name_H-M   'P 1'
#
loop_
_entity.id
_entity.type
_entity.pdbx_description
1 polymer ?
#
loop_
_entity_poly.entity_id
_entity_poly.type
_entity_poly.pdbx_seq_one_letter_code
_entity_poly.pdbx_strand_id
1 'polypeptide(L)'
;MKSPKYVRHLICETLHLDSAAFLYRNGFEEPLYCISDRYSPVVEGEDPQAVISLIKEGNRDYQIRLAVQGAYHVEKPSYYVKDPVEWREWLWICIPRCEFLKLAGFLVRVFKRRLKA
;
A
#
# COMPACT_ATOMS: atom_id res chain seq x y z
N MET A 1 6.04 -18.40 -24.97
CA MET A 1 6.57 -17.59 -23.86
C MET A 1 5.90 -18.04 -22.57
N LYS A 2 6.65 -18.55 -21.59
CA LYS A 2 6.12 -18.91 -20.26
C LYS A 2 5.66 -17.63 -19.56
N SER A 3 4.37 -17.48 -19.34
CA SER A 3 3.83 -16.49 -18.41
C SER A 3 4.28 -16.85 -16.98
N PRO A 4 4.58 -15.87 -16.12
CA PRO A 4 4.88 -16.15 -14.71
C PRO A 4 3.71 -16.88 -14.08
N LYS A 5 4.01 -17.90 -13.26
CA LYS A 5 3.04 -18.82 -12.65
C LYS A 5 1.99 -18.11 -11.76
N TYR A 6 2.30 -16.92 -11.26
CA TYR A 6 1.50 -16.25 -10.24
C TYR A 6 1.00 -14.87 -10.72
N VAL A 7 1.88 -13.90 -11.00
CA VAL A 7 1.47 -12.54 -11.38
C VAL A 7 2.38 -11.97 -12.47
N ARG A 8 1.79 -11.38 -13.52
CA ARG A 8 2.52 -10.61 -14.53
C ARG A 8 2.33 -9.11 -14.33
N HIS A 9 3.42 -8.38 -14.16
CA HIS A 9 3.46 -6.92 -14.15
C HIS A 9 3.49 -6.34 -15.56
N LEU A 10 2.71 -5.28 -15.81
CA LEU A 10 2.54 -4.68 -17.14
C LEU A 10 2.97 -3.21 -17.18
N ILE A 11 2.61 -2.46 -16.15
CA ILE A 11 3.00 -1.07 -15.90
C ILE A 11 3.26 -0.98 -14.42
N CYS A 12 4.32 -0.28 -14.03
CA CYS A 12 4.61 0.05 -12.65
C CYS A 12 4.87 1.56 -12.53
N GLU A 13 4.62 2.08 -11.34
CA GLU A 13 5.04 3.40 -10.90
C GLU A 13 5.38 3.33 -9.41
N THR A 14 6.39 4.08 -8.99
CA THR A 14 6.72 4.21 -7.57
C THR A 14 6.24 5.55 -7.06
N LEU A 15 5.55 5.52 -5.92
CA LEU A 15 5.07 6.70 -5.21
C LEU A 15 5.78 6.77 -3.85
N HIS A 16 6.24 7.95 -3.49
CA HIS A 16 6.63 8.23 -2.12
C HIS A 16 5.37 8.34 -1.26
N LEU A 17 5.41 7.83 -0.05
CA LEU A 17 4.31 7.96 0.91
C LEU A 17 4.72 8.90 2.03
N ASP A 18 3.74 9.55 2.67
CA ASP A 18 3.96 10.19 3.96
C ASP A 18 3.95 9.11 5.03
N SER A 19 2.95 8.23 4.99
CA SER A 19 2.89 7.07 5.88
C SER A 19 2.16 5.88 5.26
N ALA A 20 2.47 4.69 5.77
CA ALA A 20 1.69 3.50 5.59
C ALA A 20 1.59 2.77 6.93
N ALA A 21 0.37 2.38 7.30
CA ALA A 21 0.14 1.70 8.56
C ALA A 21 -0.85 0.55 8.40
N PHE A 22 -0.61 -0.52 9.14
CA PHE A 22 -1.43 -1.71 9.16
C PHE A 22 -1.76 -2.12 10.60
N LEU A 23 -3.03 -2.40 10.86
CA LEU A 23 -3.48 -2.94 12.14
C LEU A 23 -3.35 -4.47 12.11
N TYR A 24 -2.35 -4.99 12.81
CA TYR A 24 -2.20 -6.41 13.04
C TYR A 24 -3.12 -6.88 14.17
N ARG A 25 -3.92 -7.90 13.88
CA ARG A 25 -4.80 -8.56 14.85
C ARG A 25 -4.94 -10.04 14.52
N ASN A 26 -4.83 -10.88 15.53
CA ASN A 26 -4.97 -12.34 15.39
C ASN A 26 -6.11 -12.93 16.25
N GLY A 27 -6.78 -12.11 17.06
CA GLY A 27 -7.86 -12.52 17.94
C GLY A 27 -7.42 -13.17 19.26
N PHE A 28 -6.10 -13.34 19.46
CA PHE A 28 -5.51 -13.93 20.67
C PHE A 28 -4.70 -12.90 21.47
N GLU A 29 -4.11 -11.92 20.80
CA GLU A 29 -3.23 -10.89 21.37
C GLU A 29 -3.85 -9.49 21.20
N GLU A 30 -3.37 -8.53 22.00
CA GLU A 30 -3.71 -7.12 21.82
C GLU A 30 -3.35 -6.67 20.39
N PRO A 31 -4.23 -5.92 19.69
CA PRO A 31 -3.93 -5.40 18.37
C PRO A 31 -2.65 -4.56 18.38
N LEU A 32 -1.83 -4.73 17.34
CA LEU A 32 -0.58 -3.99 17.14
C LEU A 32 -0.70 -3.09 15.93
N TYR A 33 -0.12 -1.90 16.02
CA TYR A 33 -0.08 -0.94 14.93
C TYR A 33 1.31 -0.96 14.30
N CYS A 34 1.42 -1.54 13.11
CA CYS A 34 2.66 -1.56 12.33
C CYS A 34 2.66 -0.32 11.44
N ILE A 35 3.55 0.64 11.69
CA ILE A 35 3.56 1.94 11.00
C ILE A 35 4.95 2.25 10.46
N SER A 36 4.94 2.74 9.22
CA SER A 36 6.07 3.40 8.57
C SER A 36 5.64 4.82 8.27
N ASP A 37 6.27 5.82 8.89
CA ASP A 37 5.92 7.23 8.77
C ASP A 37 7.19 8.07 8.55
N ARG A 38 7.23 8.78 7.42
CA ARG A 38 8.34 9.69 7.07
C ARG A 38 8.53 10.78 8.12
N TYR A 39 7.46 11.19 8.79
CA TYR A 39 7.46 12.27 9.77
C TYR A 39 7.24 11.75 11.20
N SER A 40 7.54 10.46 11.44
CA SER A 40 7.39 9.86 12.76
C SER A 40 8.15 10.67 13.82
N PRO A 41 7.52 11.01 14.96
CA PRO A 41 8.17 11.69 16.06
C PRO A 41 8.98 10.72 16.95
N VAL A 42 8.90 9.40 16.69
CA VAL A 42 9.48 8.35 17.53
C VAL A 42 10.68 7.69 16.85
N VAL A 43 10.59 7.45 15.54
CA VAL A 43 11.59 6.70 14.77
C VAL A 43 11.92 7.47 13.50
N GLU A 44 13.19 7.76 13.28
CA GLU A 44 13.64 8.46 12.06
C GLU A 44 13.96 7.48 10.92
N GLY A 45 13.76 7.92 9.68
CA GLY A 45 14.30 7.24 8.49
C GLY A 45 13.46 6.11 7.90
N GLU A 46 12.16 6.04 8.20
CA GLU A 46 11.28 4.96 7.74
C GLU A 46 11.01 4.96 6.22
N ASP A 47 11.07 6.15 5.59
CA ASP A 47 10.82 6.45 4.16
C ASP A 47 9.90 5.46 3.42
N PRO A 48 8.61 5.41 3.77
CA PRO A 48 7.65 4.53 3.12
C PRO A 48 7.46 4.88 1.64
N GLN A 49 7.37 3.84 0.82
CA GLN A 49 7.11 3.94 -0.61
C GLN A 49 6.07 2.90 -1.06
N ALA A 50 5.24 3.25 -2.03
CA ALA A 50 4.32 2.34 -2.70
C ALA A 50 4.74 2.09 -4.14
N VAL A 51 4.75 0.82 -4.54
CA VAL A 51 4.76 0.42 -5.95
C VAL A 51 3.33 0.15 -6.37
N ILE A 52 2.79 1.02 -7.23
CA ILE A 52 1.52 0.80 -7.92
C ILE A 52 1.77 0.10 -9.25
N SER A 53 1.02 -0.96 -9.52
CA SER A 53 1.23 -1.75 -10.74
C SER A 53 -0.06 -2.27 -11.35
N LEU A 54 -0.12 -2.29 -12.68
CA LEU A 54 -1.14 -3.00 -13.41
C LEU A 54 -0.66 -4.45 -13.59
N ILE A 55 -1.46 -5.39 -13.12
CA ILE A 55 -1.12 -6.81 -13.13
C ILE A 55 -2.16 -7.65 -13.87
N LYS A 56 -1.74 -8.82 -14.35
CA LYS A 56 -2.62 -9.92 -14.77
C LYS A 56 -2.26 -11.14 -13.92
N GLU A 57 -3.22 -11.61 -13.13
CA GLU A 57 -3.06 -12.73 -12.20
C GLU A 57 -3.88 -13.92 -12.68
N GLY A 58 -3.20 -14.97 -13.16
CA GLY A 58 -3.85 -16.13 -13.76
C GLY A 58 -4.89 -15.75 -14.82
N ASN A 59 -6.11 -16.27 -14.66
CA ASN A 59 -7.25 -16.01 -15.55
C ASN A 59 -8.13 -14.84 -15.10
N ARG A 60 -7.74 -14.10 -14.04
CA ARG A 60 -8.50 -12.93 -13.59
C ARG A 60 -8.37 -11.78 -14.60
N ASP A 61 -9.26 -10.81 -14.50
CA ASP A 61 -9.09 -9.56 -15.25
C ASP A 61 -7.86 -8.77 -14.74
N TYR A 62 -7.48 -7.72 -15.46
CA TYR A 62 -6.41 -6.82 -15.06
C TYR A 62 -6.76 -6.13 -13.73
N GLN A 63 -5.78 -6.06 -12.84
CA GLN A 63 -5.95 -5.49 -11.51
C GLN A 63 -4.89 -4.43 -11.26
N ILE A 64 -5.24 -3.40 -10.47
CA ILE A 64 -4.24 -2.51 -9.88
C ILE A 64 -3.81 -3.11 -8.55
N ARG A 65 -2.50 -3.29 -8.37
CA ARG A 65 -1.88 -3.72 -7.11
C ARG A 65 -1.07 -2.57 -6.52
N LEU A 66 -1.28 -2.31 -5.24
CA LEU A 66 -0.42 -1.48 -4.41
C LEU A 66 0.41 -2.40 -3.51
N ALA A 67 1.73 -2.24 -3.55
CA ALA A 67 2.65 -2.90 -2.64
C ALA A 67 3.45 -1.83 -1.90
N VAL A 68 3.58 -1.93 -0.58
CA VAL A 68 4.30 -0.95 0.24
C VAL A 68 5.63 -1.56 0.68
N GLN A 69 6.68 -0.72 0.73
CA GLN A 69 7.99 -1.03 1.28
C GLN A 69 8.49 0.14 2.13
N GLY A 70 9.39 -0.14 3.06
CA GLY A 70 9.98 0.84 3.98
C GLY A 70 10.44 0.16 5.25
N ALA A 71 11.25 0.86 6.05
CA ALA A 71 11.41 0.46 7.45
C ALA A 71 10.13 0.81 8.21
N TYR A 72 9.81 0.07 9.26
CA TYR A 72 8.61 0.31 10.07
C TYR A 72 8.90 -0.04 11.52
N HIS A 73 8.12 0.54 12.41
CA HIS A 73 8.08 0.19 13.81
C HIS A 73 6.69 -0.28 14.21
N VAL A 74 6.60 -0.84 15.41
CA VAL A 74 5.36 -1.35 15.98
C VAL A 74 5.06 -0.55 17.23
N GLU A 75 3.84 -0.07 17.34
CA GLU A 75 3.34 0.60 18.52
C GLU A 75 2.00 0.00 18.97
N LYS A 76 1.64 0.27 20.24
CA LYS A 76 0.30 -0.03 20.73
C LYS A 76 -0.67 1.01 20.17
N PRO A 77 -1.83 0.63 19.62
CA PRO A 77 -2.85 1.59 19.23
C PRO A 77 -3.25 2.43 20.45
N SER A 78 -2.85 3.70 20.47
CA SER A 78 -3.14 4.65 21.55
C SER A 78 -4.05 5.79 21.10
N TYR A 79 -4.32 5.85 19.80
CA TYR A 79 -5.14 6.86 19.18
C TYR A 79 -6.62 6.45 19.32
N TYR A 80 -7.43 7.32 19.95
CA TYR A 80 -8.91 7.35 19.94
C TYR A 80 -9.70 6.60 21.04
N VAL A 81 -10.95 7.04 21.15
CA VAL A 81 -11.96 6.70 22.18
C VAL A 81 -12.61 5.33 21.96
N LYS A 82 -12.27 4.62 20.87
CA LYS A 82 -12.87 3.33 20.49
C LYS A 82 -11.82 2.21 20.52
N ASP A 83 -12.23 1.07 21.04
CA ASP A 83 -11.41 -0.14 21.08
C ASP A 83 -10.92 -0.52 19.66
N PRO A 84 -9.61 -0.73 19.45
CA PRO A 84 -9.04 -1.17 18.17
C PRO A 84 -9.68 -2.43 17.57
N VAL A 85 -10.29 -3.29 18.39
CA VAL A 85 -11.04 -4.47 17.93
C VAL A 85 -12.26 -4.08 17.08
N GLU A 86 -12.86 -2.93 17.36
CA GLU A 86 -14.05 -2.42 16.65
C GLU A 86 -13.73 -1.68 15.34
N TRP A 87 -12.44 -1.48 15.03
CA TRP A 87 -12.03 -0.72 13.85
C TRP A 87 -12.35 -1.48 12.56
N ARG A 88 -12.91 -0.75 11.57
CA ARG A 88 -13.28 -1.32 10.26
C ARG A 88 -12.11 -1.26 9.28
N GLU A 89 -11.30 -0.23 9.37
CA GLU A 89 -10.13 0.00 8.55
C GLU A 89 -8.91 -0.67 9.21
N TRP A 90 -8.16 -1.46 8.46
CA TRP A 90 -6.94 -2.13 8.96
C TRP A 90 -5.68 -1.76 8.17
N LEU A 91 -5.80 -0.93 7.14
CA LEU A 91 -4.68 -0.46 6.32
C LEU A 91 -4.93 0.99 5.93
N TRP A 92 -3.95 1.84 6.17
CA TRP A 92 -3.95 3.23 5.75
C TRP A 92 -2.68 3.49 4.94
N ILE A 93 -2.85 4.19 3.82
CA ILE A 93 -1.74 4.61 2.96
C ILE A 93 -1.96 6.10 2.67
N CYS A 94 -1.10 6.94 3.22
CA CYS A 94 -1.13 8.38 3.01
C CYS A 94 -0.17 8.75 1.87
N ILE A 95 -0.74 9.07 0.71
CA ILE A 95 0.03 9.55 -0.44
C ILE A 95 0.08 11.09 -0.35
N PRO A 96 1.26 11.73 -0.32
CA PRO A 96 1.35 13.18 -0.31
C PRO A 96 0.82 13.78 -1.61
N ARG A 97 0.27 14.99 -1.51
CA ARG A 97 -0.28 15.72 -2.67
C ARG A 97 0.72 15.85 -3.83
N CYS A 98 2.02 16.00 -3.53
CA CYS A 98 3.05 16.13 -4.57
C CYS A 98 3.16 14.87 -5.47
N GLU A 99 2.74 13.71 -4.98
CA GLU A 99 2.77 12.43 -5.72
C GLU A 99 1.47 12.17 -6.52
N PHE A 100 0.43 13.01 -6.36
CA PHE A 100 -0.84 12.82 -7.07
C PHE A 100 -0.72 12.87 -8.59
N LEU A 101 0.18 13.71 -9.11
CA LEU A 101 0.41 13.78 -10.55
C LEU A 101 1.02 12.50 -11.11
N LYS A 102 1.92 11.84 -10.36
CA LYS A 102 2.47 10.53 -10.74
C LYS A 102 1.38 9.45 -10.72
N LEU A 103 0.54 9.44 -9.68
CA LEU A 103 -0.60 8.52 -9.60
C LEU A 103 -1.58 8.71 -10.77
N ALA A 104 -1.96 9.95 -11.07
CA ALA A 104 -2.83 10.25 -12.20
C ALA A 104 -2.19 9.85 -13.54
N GLY A 105 -0.90 10.14 -13.71
CA GLY A 105 -0.13 9.72 -14.89
C GLY A 105 -0.12 8.21 -15.08
N PHE A 106 0.08 7.45 -13.99
CA PHE A 106 -0.02 5.99 -13.99
C PHE A 106 -1.41 5.53 -14.49
N LEU A 107 -2.50 6.07 -13.94
CA LEU A 107 -3.86 5.69 -14.33
C LEU A 107 -4.15 6.01 -15.81
N VAL A 108 -3.71 7.17 -16.32
CA VAL A 108 -3.84 7.50 -17.74
C VAL A 108 -3.09 6.49 -18.62
N ARG A 109 -1.88 6.07 -18.22
CA ARG A 109 -1.14 5.01 -18.94
C ARG A 109 -1.88 3.67 -18.93
N VAL A 110 -2.55 3.34 -17.83
CA VAL A 110 -3.40 2.13 -17.73
C VAL A 110 -4.56 2.20 -18.72
N PHE A 111 -5.34 3.29 -18.72
CA PHE A 111 -6.51 3.43 -19.61
C PHE A 111 -6.16 3.51 -21.10
N LYS A 112 -5.03 4.14 -21.45
CA LYS A 112 -4.58 4.23 -22.84
C LYS A 112 -4.06 2.90 -23.39
N ARG A 113 -3.73 1.94 -22.52
CA ARG A 113 -3.20 0.65 -22.95
C ARG A 113 -4.33 -0.17 -23.56
N ARG A 114 -4.15 -0.62 -24.81
CA ARG A 114 -5.05 -1.60 -25.43
C ARG A 114 -4.85 -2.96 -24.76
N LEU A 115 -5.56 -3.16 -23.66
CA LEU A 115 -5.59 -4.43 -22.92
C LEU A 115 -6.49 -5.40 -23.69
N LYS A 116 -5.96 -6.56 -24.07
CA LYS A 116 -6.77 -7.67 -24.60
C LYS A 116 -7.25 -8.51 -23.42
N ALA A 117 -8.54 -8.84 -23.38
CA ALA A 117 -9.15 -9.66 -22.34
C ALA A 117 -8.42 -11.01 -22.19
#